data_AF-A0A3C1SUN1-F1
#
_entry.id   AF-A0A3C1SUN1-F1
#
_cell.length_a   1.000
_cell.length_b   1.000
_cell.length_c   1.000
_cell.angle_alpha   90.00
_cell.angle_beta   90.00
_cell.angle_gamma   90.00
#
_symmetry.space_group_name_H-M   'P 1'
#
loop_
_entity.id
_entity.type
_entity.pdbx_description
1 polymer ?
#
loop_
_entity_poly.entity_id
_entity_poly.type
_entity_poly.pdbx_seq_one_letter_code
_entity_poly.pdbx_strand_id
1 'polypeptide(L)'
;MTTPSNPPPSDPQNPPRQPSALDVVFSVLASFFGVQSARNQERDFRHGRAAHFIIVAIGLTLLLIFGIWLAVKLALRAAGA
;
A
#
# COMPACT_ATOMS: atom_id res chain seq x y z
N MET A 1 -10.13 -18.71 40.08
CA MET A 1 -8.65 -18.78 40.06
C MET A 1 -8.25 -19.46 38.75
N THR A 2 -7.98 -18.68 37.70
CA THR A 2 -7.53 -19.17 36.38
C THR A 2 -6.42 -18.24 35.88
N THR A 3 -5.23 -18.84 35.83
CA THR A 3 -3.90 -18.44 35.33
C THR A 3 -3.72 -17.12 34.54
N PRO A 4 -2.64 -16.34 34.81
CA PRO A 4 -2.21 -15.23 33.96
C PRO A 4 -1.55 -15.79 32.69
N SER A 5 -2.16 -15.57 31.53
CA SER A 5 -1.60 -15.97 30.24
C SER A 5 -0.48 -14.99 29.83
N ASN A 6 0.77 -15.40 30.04
CA ASN A 6 1.93 -14.72 29.46
C ASN A 6 1.76 -14.62 27.94
N PRO A 7 2.03 -13.45 27.32
CA PRO A 7 2.04 -13.34 25.86
C PRO A 7 3.11 -14.27 25.27
N PRO A 8 2.87 -14.83 24.06
CA PRO A 8 3.82 -15.74 23.44
C PRO A 8 5.18 -15.07 23.23
N PRO A 9 6.29 -15.81 23.31
CA PRO A 9 7.63 -15.25 23.15
C PRO A 9 7.76 -14.56 21.80
N SER A 10 8.27 -13.33 21.80
CA SER A 10 8.63 -12.60 20.59
C SER A 10 9.70 -13.37 19.82
N ASP A 11 9.34 -13.91 18.66
CA ASP A 11 10.24 -14.64 17.74
C ASP A 11 11.38 -13.71 17.27
N PRO A 12 12.65 -13.97 17.67
CA PRO A 12 13.80 -13.14 17.31
C PRO A 12 14.10 -13.12 15.80
N GLN A 13 13.55 -14.06 15.02
CA GLN A 13 13.91 -14.24 13.60
C GLN A 13 13.10 -13.34 12.64
N ASN A 14 12.07 -12.65 13.12
CA ASN A 14 11.31 -11.68 12.32
C ASN A 14 11.32 -10.31 12.99
N PRO A 15 12.45 -9.57 12.94
CA PRO A 15 12.42 -8.16 13.30
C PRO A 15 11.35 -7.47 12.43
N PRO A 16 10.55 -6.53 12.98
CA PRO A 16 9.56 -5.81 12.21
C PRO A 16 10.26 -5.06 11.06
N ARG A 17 10.24 -5.67 9.87
CA ARG A 17 10.83 -5.05 8.68
C ARG A 17 9.94 -3.87 8.31
N GLN A 18 10.57 -2.72 8.34
CA GLN A 18 10.08 -1.49 7.74
C GLN A 18 9.69 -1.84 6.29
N PRO A 19 8.43 -1.62 5.88
CA PRO A 19 8.01 -1.93 4.51
C PRO A 19 8.89 -1.17 3.53
N SER A 20 9.46 -1.87 2.55
CA SER A 20 10.15 -1.23 1.44
C SER A 20 9.16 -0.40 0.62
N ALA A 21 9.62 0.63 -0.08
CA ALA A 21 8.78 1.41 -1.00
C ALA A 21 8.07 0.52 -2.03
N LEU A 22 8.71 -0.59 -2.45
CA LEU A 22 8.10 -1.58 -3.34
C LEU A 22 6.97 -2.37 -2.66
N ASP A 23 7.12 -2.72 -1.38
CA ASP A 23 6.09 -3.43 -0.62
C ASP A 23 4.83 -2.58 -0.47
N VAL A 24 5.00 -1.26 -0.31
CA VAL A 24 3.90 -0.29 -0.27
C VAL A 24 3.17 -0.25 -1.62
N VAL A 25 3.90 -0.21 -2.74
CA VAL A 25 3.29 -0.22 -4.09
C VAL A 25 2.48 -1.50 -4.31
N PHE A 26 3.05 -2.68 -4.01
CA PHE A 26 2.33 -3.94 -4.13
C PHE A 26 1.13 -4.03 -3.19
N SER A 27 1.25 -3.53 -1.96
CA SER A 27 0.13 -3.48 -1.02
C SER A 27 -1.02 -2.63 -1.55
N VAL A 28 -0.74 -1.49 -2.20
CA VAL A 28 -1.79 -0.65 -2.77
C VAL A 28 -2.38 -1.30 -4.02
N LEU A 29 -1.58 -1.92 -4.89
CA LEU A 29 -2.14 -2.69 -6.00
C LEU A 29 -3.07 -3.81 -5.51
N ALA A 30 -2.65 -4.55 -4.49
CA ALA A 30 -3.45 -5.59 -3.85
C ALA A 30 -4.76 -5.04 -3.25
N SER A 31 -4.76 -3.81 -2.72
CA SER A 31 -5.98 -3.17 -2.20
C SER A 31 -6.94 -2.73 -3.31
N PHE A 32 -6.44 -2.28 -4.46
CA PHE A 32 -7.26 -2.03 -5.64
C PHE A 32 -7.97 -3.28 -6.16
N PHE A 33 -7.33 -4.46 -6.04
CA PHE A 33 -7.95 -5.75 -6.37
C PHE A 33 -8.77 -6.35 -5.22
N GLY A 34 -8.88 -5.66 -4.07
CA GLY A 34 -9.66 -6.11 -2.92
C GLY A 34 -9.05 -7.29 -2.14
N VAL A 35 -7.80 -7.68 -2.42
CA VAL A 35 -7.11 -8.81 -1.76
C VAL A 35 -6.25 -8.37 -0.56
N GLN A 36 -6.40 -7.12 -0.08
CA GLN A 36 -5.68 -6.63 1.09
C GLN A 36 -6.25 -7.26 2.37
N SER A 37 -5.41 -7.98 3.12
CA SER A 37 -5.82 -8.62 4.38
C SER A 37 -5.96 -7.62 5.54
N ALA A 38 -6.88 -7.90 6.47
CA ALA A 38 -7.10 -7.09 7.69
C ALA A 38 -5.83 -6.92 8.55
N ARG A 39 -4.90 -7.88 8.49
CA ARG A 39 -3.60 -7.82 9.18
C ARG A 39 -2.68 -6.71 8.65
N ASN A 40 -2.76 -6.42 7.35
CA ASN A 40 -2.00 -5.31 6.76
C ASN A 40 -2.58 -3.97 7.22
N GLN A 41 -3.91 -3.87 7.25
CA GLN A 41 -4.66 -2.71 7.70
C GLN A 41 -4.41 -2.40 9.18
N GLU A 42 -4.42 -3.39 10.07
CA GLU A 42 -4.10 -3.20 11.50
C GLU A 42 -2.65 -2.76 11.73
N ARG A 43 -1.68 -3.30 10.97
CA ARG A 43 -0.28 -2.89 11.07
C ARG A 43 -0.11 -1.43 10.63
N ASP A 44 -0.76 -1.07 9.54
CA ASP A 44 -0.76 0.25 8.93
C ASP A 44 -1.42 1.30 9.84
N PHE A 45 -2.50 0.94 10.55
CA PHE A 45 -3.17 1.83 11.51
C PHE A 45 -2.51 1.89 12.89
N ARG A 46 -1.83 0.83 13.35
CA ARG A 46 -1.17 0.82 14.66
C ARG A 46 0.17 1.57 14.68
N HIS A 47 0.86 1.67 13.55
CA HIS A 47 2.22 2.25 13.49
C HIS A 47 2.39 3.36 12.44
N GLY A 48 1.42 3.57 11.53
CA GLY A 48 1.54 4.52 10.43
C GLY A 48 0.87 5.87 10.73
N ARG A 49 1.60 6.97 10.48
CA ARG A 49 1.00 8.32 10.44
C ARG A 49 0.13 8.45 9.18
N ALA A 50 -1.13 8.86 9.33
CA ALA A 50 -2.10 9.06 8.24
C ALA A 50 -1.54 9.82 7.02
N ALA A 51 -0.61 10.76 7.25
CA ALA A 51 0.08 11.51 6.19
C ALA A 51 0.77 10.62 5.14
N HIS A 52 1.36 9.47 5.50
CA HIS A 52 2.03 8.60 4.54
C HIS A 52 1.04 7.98 3.54
N PHE A 53 -0.14 7.56 4.02
CA PHE A 53 -1.19 7.01 3.17
C PHE A 53 -1.72 8.06 2.20
N ILE A 54 -1.89 9.30 2.65
CA ILE A 54 -2.35 10.41 1.81
C ILE A 54 -1.33 10.71 0.70
N ILE A 55 -0.04 10.77 1.02
CA ILE A 55 1.02 11.02 0.03
C ILE A 55 1.05 9.92 -1.03
N VAL A 56 0.98 8.64 -0.62
CA VAL A 56 0.95 7.50 -1.55
C VAL A 56 -0.30 7.54 -2.43
N ALA A 57 -1.47 7.84 -1.85
CA ALA A 57 -2.72 7.96 -2.58
C ALA A 57 -2.65 9.07 -3.64
N ILE A 58 -2.19 10.26 -3.27
CA ILE A 58 -1.99 11.38 -4.20
C ILE A 58 -1.02 10.98 -5.31
N GLY A 59 0.10 10.34 -4.97
CA GLY A 59 1.08 9.87 -5.96
C GLY A 59 0.49 8.92 -6.98
N LEU A 60 -0.31 7.94 -6.54
CA LEU A 60 -0.98 6.98 -7.42
C LEU A 60 -2.08 7.64 -8.27
N THR A 61 -2.85 8.57 -7.71
CA THR A 61 -3.85 9.33 -8.47
C THR A 61 -3.20 10.16 -9.56
N LEU A 62 -2.10 10.86 -9.26
CA LEU A 62 -1.35 11.62 -10.27
C LEU A 62 -0.79 10.69 -11.36
N LEU A 63 -0.21 9.56 -10.97
CA LEU A 63 0.29 8.56 -11.92
C LEU A 63 -0.81 8.09 -12.88
N LEU A 64 -2.01 7.82 -12.37
CA LEU A 64 -3.17 7.44 -13.18
C LEU A 64 -3.56 8.54 -14.17
N ILE A 65 -3.66 9.79 -13.70
CA ILE A 65 -4.00 10.94 -14.55
C ILE A 65 -2.98 11.09 -15.68
N PHE A 66 -1.68 11.03 -15.37
CA PHE A 66 -0.63 11.09 -16.39
C PHE A 66 -0.67 9.91 -17.34
N GLY A 67 -0.98 8.70 -16.85
CA GLY A 67 -1.16 7.52 -17.68
C GLY A 67 -2.28 7.69 -18.71
N ILE A 68 -3.45 8.15 -18.26
CA ILE A 68 -4.60 8.43 -19.14
C ILE A 68 -4.26 9.55 -20.13
N TRP A 69 -3.68 10.65 -19.65
CA TRP A 69 -3.26 11.76 -20.51
C TRP A 69 -2.29 11.33 -21.61
N LEU A 70 -1.29 10.52 -21.26
CA LEU A 70 -0.33 9.98 -22.21
C LEU A 70 -1.01 9.04 -23.22
N ALA A 71 -1.88 8.16 -22.75
CA ALA A 71 -2.65 7.26 -23.62
C ALA A 71 -3.49 8.04 -24.63
N VAL A 72 -4.20 9.09 -24.19
CA VAL A 72 -4.98 9.98 -25.07
C VAL A 72 -4.08 10.69 -26.07
N LYS A 73 -2.93 11.22 -25.63
CA LYS A 73 -1.98 11.89 -26.52
C LYS A 73 -1.43 10.95 -27.59
N LEU A 74 -1.14 9.70 -27.23
CA LEU A 74 -0.70 8.67 -28.18
C LEU A 74 -1.84 8.30 -29.14
N ALA A 75 -3.07 8.17 -28.65
CA ALA A 75 -4.24 7.87 -29.47
C ALA A 75 -4.52 8.98 -30.49
N LEU A 76 -4.45 10.26 -30.08
CA LEU A 76 -4.61 11.40 -30.98
C LEU A 76 -3.52 11.42 -32.06
N ARG A 77 -2.26 11.18 -31.70
CA ARG A 77 -1.16 11.04 -32.67
C ARG A 77 -1.39 9.88 -33.64
N ALA A 78 -1.85 8.74 -33.14
CA ALA A 78 -2.14 7.57 -33.98
C ALA A 78 -3.35 7.81 -34.91
N ALA A 79 -4.31 8.63 -34.48
CA ALA A 79 -5.49 9.02 -35.25
C ALA A 79 -5.23 10.14 -36.28
N GLY A 80 -4.00 10.69 -36.32
CA GLY A 80 -3.61 11.71 -37.30
C GLY A 80 -3.97 13.15 -36.91
N ALA A 81 -4.22 13.42 -35.63
CA ALA A 81 -4.35 14.77 -35.07
C ALA A 81 -2.99 15.40 -34.73
#